data_AF-A0A093Y229-F1
#
_entry.id   AF-A0A093Y229-F1
#
_cell.length_a   1.000
_cell.length_b   1.000
_cell.length_c   1.000
_cell.angle_alpha   90.00
_cell.angle_beta   90.00
_cell.angle_gamma   90.00
#
_symmetry.space_group_name_H-M   'P 1'
#
loop_
_entity.id
_entity.type
_entity.pdbx_description
1 polymer ?
#
loop_
_entity_poly.entity_id
_entity_poly.type
_entity_poly.pdbx_seq_one_letter_code
_entity_poly.pdbx_strand_id
1 'polypeptide(L)'
;MAPSIGDAAQQALERGSVSTFSPPGTRPPTQDGLLNEAIDDEPTSPPRRFKEPRVEDLQTVFRVRYSGDIRLSLTAEILLDYPMPSFVGIPLKLNITGLSFDGVAVLAYIRKKAHFCFLSHEDALNAIGPEDLDDPAGTPNGLKMGGLLQEIKVESEIGQRENGKQVLKNVGKVEKFVLEQVRRIFEDEFVYPSFWTFLV
;
A
#
# COMPACT_ATOMS: atom_id res chain seq x y z
N MET A 1 24.75 15.93 65.81
CA MET A 1 24.45 14.54 66.20
C MET A 1 24.42 13.72 64.91
N ALA A 2 25.47 12.93 64.62
CA ALA A 2 25.47 11.86 63.60
C ALA A 2 24.88 10.57 64.24
N PRO A 3 24.69 9.40 63.57
CA PRO A 3 24.88 8.92 62.16
C PRO A 3 23.59 8.28 61.55
N SER A 4 23.41 7.93 60.26
CA SER A 4 23.90 6.84 59.36
C SER A 4 23.30 5.41 59.50
N ILE A 5 22.88 4.85 58.35
CA ILE A 5 22.97 3.43 57.87
C ILE A 5 21.91 2.39 58.31
N GLY A 6 21.42 1.61 57.32
CA GLY A 6 20.86 0.25 57.45
C GLY A 6 19.40 0.13 57.01
N ASP A 7 19.05 -0.20 55.75
CA ASP A 7 19.10 -1.50 55.05
C ASP A 7 17.94 -2.47 55.43
N ALA A 8 17.53 -3.28 54.44
CA ALA A 8 16.68 -4.47 54.48
C ALA A 8 15.14 -4.33 54.34
N ALA A 9 14.71 -4.58 53.10
CA ALA A 9 13.58 -5.36 52.62
C ALA A 9 12.75 -6.20 53.62
N GLN A 10 11.42 -6.26 53.39
CA GLN A 10 10.49 -7.42 53.48
C GLN A 10 9.05 -6.90 53.20
N GLN A 11 8.33 -7.35 52.15
CA GLN A 11 7.45 -8.54 52.03
C GLN A 11 5.99 -8.12 51.72
N ALA A 12 5.23 -9.07 51.14
CA ALA A 12 3.81 -9.05 50.71
C ALA A 12 3.57 -8.50 49.27
N LEU A 13 2.88 -9.17 48.34
CA LEU A 13 2.05 -10.38 48.39
C LEU A 13 1.70 -10.81 46.94
N GLU A 14 1.71 -12.13 46.65
CA GLU A 14 0.75 -12.92 45.82
C GLU A 14 0.51 -12.55 44.32
N ARG A 15 0.50 -13.45 43.32
CA ARG A 15 0.26 -14.91 43.16
C ARG A 15 1.03 -15.42 41.92
N GLY A 16 1.67 -16.59 41.87
CA GLY A 16 1.12 -17.95 41.76
C GLY A 16 0.93 -18.33 40.27
N SER A 17 1.43 -19.42 39.68
CA SER A 17 1.96 -20.71 40.17
C SER A 17 2.80 -21.36 39.02
N VAL A 18 4.05 -21.76 39.27
CA VAL A 18 4.58 -23.11 39.55
C VAL A 18 4.38 -24.15 38.43
N SER A 19 5.48 -24.40 37.72
CA SER A 19 5.76 -25.58 36.90
C SER A 19 6.28 -26.73 37.78
N THR A 20 5.92 -27.97 37.45
CA THR A 20 6.55 -29.16 38.06
C THR A 20 6.88 -30.18 36.98
N PHE A 21 8.17 -30.40 36.77
CA PHE A 21 8.74 -31.52 36.02
C PHE A 21 9.17 -32.63 37.01
N SER A 22 9.04 -33.91 36.62
CA SER A 22 9.97 -35.00 36.96
C SER A 22 9.69 -36.30 36.16
N PRO A 23 10.67 -37.23 36.00
CA PRO A 23 10.84 -38.16 34.86
C PRO A 23 10.80 -39.67 35.28
N PRO A 24 11.55 -40.62 34.68
CA PRO A 24 11.19 -41.52 33.56
C PRO A 24 11.13 -43.03 33.90
N GLY A 25 10.59 -43.85 32.98
CA GLY A 25 10.58 -45.34 32.96
C GLY A 25 9.15 -45.90 32.80
N THR A 26 8.78 -46.87 31.94
CA THR A 26 9.44 -48.07 31.39
C THR A 26 8.64 -48.54 30.13
N ARG A 27 9.24 -49.37 29.26
CA ARG A 27 8.84 -49.79 27.88
C ARG A 27 7.68 -50.85 27.78
N PRO A 28 7.21 -51.32 26.58
CA PRO A 28 5.80 -51.49 26.09
C PRO A 28 5.38 -53.00 26.00
N PRO A 29 4.43 -53.56 25.18
CA PRO A 29 3.52 -53.11 24.08
C PRO A 29 2.01 -53.46 24.31
N THR A 30 1.02 -53.10 23.47
CA THR A 30 0.46 -53.80 22.27
C THR A 30 -0.74 -52.93 21.80
N GLN A 31 -0.70 -52.32 20.61
CA GLN A 31 -1.38 -52.70 19.35
C GLN A 31 -2.88 -52.32 19.26
N ASP A 32 -3.23 -51.74 18.09
CA ASP A 32 -4.52 -51.28 17.54
C ASP A 32 -5.02 -49.92 18.05
N GLY A 33 -5.20 -48.86 17.25
CA GLY A 33 -5.27 -48.72 15.80
C GLY A 33 -6.41 -47.76 15.44
N LEU A 34 -6.07 -46.47 15.25
CA LEU A 34 -6.83 -45.43 14.52
C LEU A 34 -8.24 -45.03 15.00
N LEU A 35 -8.32 -43.88 15.70
CA LEU A 35 -9.46 -42.95 15.57
C LEU A 35 -8.93 -41.51 15.44
N ASN A 36 -9.37 -40.86 14.37
CA ASN A 36 -8.98 -39.54 13.88
C ASN A 36 -9.21 -38.41 14.90
N GLU A 37 -8.19 -37.62 15.17
CA GLU A 37 -8.34 -36.27 15.72
C GLU A 37 -8.74 -35.32 14.58
N ALA A 38 -9.88 -34.65 14.75
CA ALA A 38 -10.35 -33.61 13.84
C ALA A 38 -9.48 -32.36 13.99
N ILE A 39 -8.76 -32.02 12.92
CA ILE A 39 -8.10 -30.72 12.77
C ILE A 39 -9.19 -29.75 12.29
N ASP A 40 -9.51 -28.76 13.12
CA ASP A 40 -10.33 -27.59 12.75
C ASP A 40 -9.55 -26.78 11.70
N ASP A 41 -9.91 -26.94 10.43
CA ASP A 41 -9.37 -26.20 9.29
C ASP A 41 -10.13 -24.86 9.19
N GLU A 42 -9.48 -23.78 9.63
CA GLU A 42 -9.92 -22.41 9.40
C GLU A 42 -10.04 -22.17 7.88
N PRO A 43 -11.13 -21.59 7.34
CA PRO A 43 -11.36 -21.55 5.90
C PRO A 43 -10.33 -20.64 5.22
N THR A 44 -9.28 -21.26 4.68
CA THR A 44 -8.41 -20.69 3.66
C THR A 44 -9.28 -20.09 2.57
N SER A 45 -9.00 -18.82 2.22
CA SER A 45 -9.63 -18.06 1.14
C SER A 45 -9.98 -18.94 -0.07
N PRO A 46 -11.14 -18.77 -0.72
CA PRO A 46 -11.57 -19.67 -1.78
C PRO A 46 -10.49 -19.72 -2.88
N PRO A 47 -10.12 -20.93 -3.36
CA PRO A 47 -9.13 -21.05 -4.42
C PRO A 47 -9.59 -20.23 -5.61
N ARG A 48 -8.70 -19.39 -6.16
CA ARG A 48 -8.95 -18.65 -7.40
C ARG A 48 -9.37 -19.68 -8.43
N ARG A 49 -10.66 -19.77 -8.73
CA ARG A 49 -11.17 -20.67 -9.78
C ARG A 49 -10.59 -20.14 -11.09
N PHE A 50 -9.52 -20.79 -11.56
CA PHE A 50 -9.04 -20.62 -12.92
C PHE A 50 -10.21 -20.99 -13.82
N LYS A 51 -10.88 -19.96 -14.33
CA LYS A 51 -11.98 -20.08 -15.27
C LYS A 51 -11.38 -20.55 -16.59
N GLU A 52 -12.01 -21.53 -17.23
CA GLU A 52 -11.56 -22.05 -18.53
C GLU A 52 -11.37 -20.89 -19.53
N PRO A 53 -10.19 -20.82 -20.18
CA PRO A 53 -9.87 -19.77 -21.14
C PRO A 53 -10.78 -19.88 -22.37
N ARG A 54 -11.32 -18.75 -22.83
CA ARG A 54 -12.14 -18.68 -24.05
C ARG A 54 -11.31 -18.14 -25.20
N VAL A 55 -11.68 -18.52 -26.42
CA VAL A 55 -11.03 -18.03 -27.66
C VAL A 55 -11.17 -16.51 -27.85
N GLU A 56 -12.18 -15.92 -27.20
CA GLU A 56 -12.44 -14.47 -27.21
C GLU A 56 -11.59 -13.70 -26.18
N ASP A 57 -10.92 -14.40 -25.26
CA ASP A 57 -10.12 -13.76 -24.22
C ASP A 57 -8.77 -13.32 -24.81
N LEU A 58 -8.43 -12.03 -24.69
CA LEU A 58 -7.21 -11.43 -25.23
C LEU A 58 -6.44 -10.73 -24.12
N GLN A 59 -5.13 -10.94 -24.06
CA GLN A 59 -4.23 -10.17 -23.20
C GLN A 59 -3.17 -9.48 -24.05
N THR A 60 -2.99 -8.19 -23.85
CA THR A 60 -1.99 -7.37 -24.56
C THR A 60 -1.08 -6.70 -23.55
N VAL A 61 0.22 -6.84 -23.75
CA VAL A 61 1.26 -6.16 -22.97
C VAL A 61 1.85 -5.04 -23.83
N PHE A 62 1.93 -3.82 -23.31
CA PHE A 62 2.44 -2.68 -24.05
C PHE A 62 3.12 -1.68 -23.12
N ARG A 63 4.13 -0.97 -23.63
CA ARG A 63 4.80 0.11 -22.91
C ARG A 63 3.99 1.41 -23.08
N VAL A 64 3.71 2.08 -21.97
CA VAL A 64 3.00 3.35 -21.91
C VAL A 64 3.94 4.41 -21.35
N ARG A 65 4.21 5.42 -22.16
CA ARG A 65 4.95 6.61 -21.74
C ARG A 65 4.07 7.84 -21.87
N TYR A 66 3.85 8.51 -20.76
CA TYR A 66 3.02 9.70 -20.66
C TYR A 66 3.86 10.91 -20.30
N SER A 67 3.82 11.93 -21.16
CA SER A 67 4.49 13.23 -20.99
C SER A 67 3.58 14.37 -21.43
N GLY A 68 2.33 14.34 -20.96
CA GLY A 68 1.35 15.38 -21.24
C GLY A 68 1.14 16.34 -20.07
N ASP A 69 0.06 17.12 -20.16
CA ASP A 69 -0.29 18.21 -19.25
C ASP A 69 -1.52 17.88 -18.39
N ILE A 70 -1.57 16.69 -17.77
CA ILE A 70 -2.67 16.38 -16.85
C ILE A 70 -2.65 17.39 -15.70
N ARG A 71 -3.83 17.95 -15.43
CA ARG A 71 -4.10 18.85 -14.32
C ARG A 71 -5.27 18.31 -13.52
N LEU A 72 -5.02 17.97 -12.26
CA LEU A 72 -6.05 17.53 -11.32
C LEU A 72 -6.24 18.63 -10.27
N SER A 73 -7.48 19.08 -10.08
CA SER A 73 -7.84 20.04 -9.02
C SER A 73 -8.65 19.29 -7.97
N LEU A 74 -8.13 19.20 -6.75
CA LEU A 74 -8.82 18.62 -5.60
C LEU A 74 -9.26 19.74 -4.66
N THR A 75 -10.52 19.72 -4.24
CA THR A 75 -11.02 20.57 -3.16
C THR A 75 -11.27 19.68 -1.96
N ALA A 76 -10.67 19.99 -0.82
CA ALA A 76 -10.79 19.25 0.41
C ALA A 76 -11.01 20.23 1.59
N GLU A 77 -11.34 19.71 2.75
CA GLU A 77 -11.48 20.50 3.98
C GLU A 77 -10.53 19.95 5.05
N ILE A 78 -9.77 20.83 5.66
CA ILE A 78 -8.94 20.51 6.82
C ILE A 78 -9.81 20.71 8.07
N LEU A 79 -10.05 19.65 8.81
CA LEU A 79 -10.80 19.71 10.07
C LEU A 79 -9.85 20.03 11.23
N LEU A 80 -10.22 21.02 12.03
CA LEU A 80 -9.49 21.46 13.22
C LEU A 80 -10.22 20.96 14.48
N ASP A 81 -9.50 20.22 15.31
CA ASP A 81 -10.01 19.64 16.55
C ASP A 81 -9.63 20.52 17.76
N TYR A 82 -10.36 21.61 18.00
CA TYR A 82 -10.25 22.36 19.26
C TYR A 82 -11.41 23.34 19.46
N PRO A 83 -12.13 23.33 20.60
CA PRO A 83 -11.98 22.48 21.79
C PRO A 83 -12.68 21.12 21.68
N MET A 84 -13.36 20.85 20.57
CA MET A 84 -14.12 19.63 20.29
C MET A 84 -13.73 19.08 18.89
N PRO A 85 -13.94 17.78 18.60
CA PRO A 85 -13.59 17.21 17.31
C PRO A 85 -14.32 17.89 16.14
N SER A 86 -13.62 18.04 15.00
CA SER A 86 -14.10 18.65 13.77
C SER A 86 -14.74 20.03 13.98
N PHE A 87 -14.19 20.82 14.91
CA PHE A 87 -14.75 22.10 15.33
C PHE A 87 -14.80 23.13 14.20
N VAL A 88 -13.77 23.20 13.35
CA VAL A 88 -13.72 24.11 12.19
C VAL A 88 -13.16 23.38 10.97
N GLY A 89 -13.87 23.47 9.85
CA GLY A 89 -13.39 23.05 8.53
C GLY A 89 -12.78 24.23 7.77
N ILE A 90 -11.53 24.11 7.35
CA ILE A 90 -10.84 25.12 6.55
C ILE A 90 -10.74 24.58 5.11
N PRO A 91 -11.33 25.26 4.11
CA PRO A 91 -11.25 24.82 2.74
C PRO A 91 -9.81 24.89 2.22
N LEU A 92 -9.38 23.79 1.60
CA LEU A 92 -8.09 23.56 0.98
C LEU A 92 -8.31 23.25 -0.49
N LYS A 93 -7.63 23.97 -1.38
CA LYS A 93 -7.54 23.65 -2.80
C LYS A 93 -6.15 23.14 -3.13
N LEU A 94 -6.08 22.01 -3.82
CA LEU A 94 -4.85 21.38 -4.28
C LEU A 94 -4.88 21.30 -5.80
N ASN A 95 -3.80 21.73 -6.46
CA ASN A 95 -3.61 21.54 -7.89
C ASN A 95 -2.42 20.61 -8.09
N ILE A 96 -2.68 19.44 -8.68
CA ILE A 96 -1.65 18.47 -9.06
C ILE A 96 -1.41 18.63 -10.55
N THR A 97 -0.15 18.83 -10.94
CA THR A 97 0.28 19.09 -12.32
C THR A 97 1.60 18.39 -12.62
N GLY A 98 2.04 18.42 -13.88
CA GLY A 98 3.35 17.91 -14.27
C GLY A 98 3.51 16.40 -14.04
N LEU A 99 2.41 15.65 -14.11
CA LEU A 99 2.39 14.20 -14.00
C LEU A 99 3.03 13.58 -15.24
N SER A 100 4.14 12.86 -15.05
CA SER A 100 4.76 12.03 -16.08
C SER A 100 5.00 10.62 -15.55
N PHE A 101 4.74 9.62 -16.37
CA PHE A 101 4.95 8.21 -16.02
C PHE A 101 5.42 7.41 -17.24
N ASP A 102 6.24 6.40 -16.99
CA ASP A 102 6.71 5.45 -18.00
C ASP A 102 6.65 4.05 -17.36
N GLY A 103 5.95 3.14 -18.01
CA GLY A 103 5.77 1.80 -17.47
C GLY A 103 5.16 0.83 -18.46
N VAL A 104 5.22 -0.45 -18.13
CA VAL A 104 4.58 -1.51 -18.90
C VAL A 104 3.19 -1.75 -18.35
N ALA A 105 2.19 -1.73 -19.21
CA ALA A 105 0.80 -2.02 -18.87
C ALA A 105 0.32 -3.30 -19.53
N VAL A 106 -0.64 -3.96 -18.87
CA VAL A 106 -1.35 -5.13 -19.35
C VAL A 106 -2.82 -4.79 -19.45
N LEU A 107 -3.40 -5.03 -20.63
CA LEU A 107 -4.83 -4.99 -20.86
C LEU A 107 -5.32 -6.41 -21.17
N ALA A 108 -6.13 -6.98 -20.28
CA ALA A 108 -6.75 -8.28 -20.46
C ALA A 108 -8.26 -8.12 -20.68
N TYR A 109 -8.72 -8.41 -21.89
CA TYR A 109 -10.14 -8.48 -22.23
C TYR A 109 -10.64 -9.91 -22.01
N ILE A 110 -11.44 -10.11 -20.96
CA ILE A 110 -11.94 -11.43 -20.56
C ILE A 110 -13.45 -11.33 -20.35
N ARG A 111 -14.23 -12.16 -21.06
CA ARG A 111 -15.71 -12.24 -20.89
C ARG A 111 -16.42 -10.87 -20.87
N LYS A 112 -16.11 -10.00 -21.85
CA LYS A 112 -16.66 -8.63 -21.98
C LYS A 112 -16.28 -7.67 -20.85
N LYS A 113 -15.19 -7.95 -20.14
CA LYS A 113 -14.60 -7.03 -19.15
C LYS A 113 -13.17 -6.75 -19.55
N ALA A 114 -12.79 -5.49 -19.52
CA ALA A 114 -11.41 -5.10 -19.75
C ALA A 114 -10.73 -4.88 -18.40
N HIS A 115 -9.69 -5.64 -18.12
CA HIS A 115 -8.85 -5.52 -16.94
C HIS A 115 -7.56 -4.79 -17.30
N PHE A 116 -7.25 -3.72 -16.60
CA PHE A 116 -6.07 -2.90 -16.85
C PHE A 116 -5.22 -2.79 -15.59
N CYS A 117 -3.93 -3.05 -15.73
CA CYS A 117 -2.95 -2.78 -14.67
C CYS A 117 -1.60 -2.43 -15.28
N PHE A 118 -0.75 -1.82 -14.47
CA PHE A 118 0.67 -1.69 -14.74
C PHE A 118 1.45 -2.80 -14.06
N LEU A 119 2.58 -3.17 -14.65
CA LEU A 119 3.53 -4.11 -14.08
C LEU A 119 4.56 -3.35 -13.23
N SER A 120 5.01 -4.01 -12.16
CA SER A 120 6.17 -3.56 -11.41
C SER A 120 7.42 -3.57 -12.31
N HIS A 121 8.49 -2.88 -11.91
CA HIS A 121 9.73 -2.88 -12.69
C HIS A 121 10.26 -4.31 -12.92
N GLU A 122 10.18 -5.16 -11.90
CA GLU A 122 10.63 -6.55 -11.96
C GLU A 122 9.79 -7.39 -12.91
N ASP A 123 8.46 -7.24 -12.86
CA ASP A 123 7.55 -7.98 -13.74
C ASP A 123 7.60 -7.50 -15.19
N ALA A 124 7.82 -6.20 -15.39
CA ALA A 124 8.02 -5.62 -16.72
C ALA A 124 9.27 -6.20 -17.41
N LEU A 125 10.37 -6.34 -16.66
CA LEU A 125 11.60 -6.98 -17.14
C LEU A 125 11.36 -8.43 -17.56
N ASN A 126 10.54 -9.17 -16.80
CA ASN A 126 10.19 -10.55 -17.12
C ASN A 126 9.26 -10.65 -18.35
N ALA A 127 8.37 -9.67 -18.54
CA ALA A 127 7.35 -9.72 -19.60
C ALA A 127 7.87 -9.34 -20.99
N ILE A 128 8.76 -8.34 -21.08
CA ILE A 128 9.27 -7.82 -22.36
C ILE A 128 10.75 -8.20 -22.58
N GLY A 129 11.46 -8.61 -21.53
CA GLY A 129 12.90 -8.83 -21.59
C GLY A 129 13.68 -7.51 -21.39
N PRO A 130 14.95 -7.59 -20.96
CA PRO A 130 15.74 -6.39 -20.63
C PRO A 130 16.08 -5.53 -21.84
N GLU A 131 16.08 -6.09 -23.05
CA GLU A 131 16.53 -5.42 -24.28
C GLU A 131 15.55 -4.35 -24.77
N ASP A 132 14.26 -4.44 -24.40
CA ASP A 132 13.21 -3.51 -24.83
C ASP A 132 12.91 -2.38 -23.80
N LEU A 133 13.47 -2.49 -22.59
CA LEU A 133 13.32 -1.49 -21.53
C LEU A 133 14.45 -0.47 -21.52
N ASP A 134 15.61 -0.82 -22.09
CA ASP A 134 16.71 0.10 -22.34
C ASP A 134 16.47 0.84 -23.66
N ASP A 135 15.94 2.06 -23.58
CA ASP A 135 15.90 2.99 -24.71
C ASP A 135 17.30 3.14 -25.34
N PRO A 136 17.44 3.14 -26.68
CA PRO A 136 18.71 3.41 -27.37
C PRO A 136 19.27 4.82 -27.11
N ALA A 137 18.52 5.67 -26.39
CA ALA A 137 18.87 7.04 -26.01
C ALA A 137 19.70 7.15 -24.72
N GLY A 138 20.11 6.04 -24.08
CA GLY A 138 21.16 6.07 -23.04
C GLY A 138 20.80 6.86 -21.77
N THR A 139 19.52 7.02 -21.44
CA THR A 139 19.08 7.55 -20.14
C THR A 139 18.90 6.41 -19.14
N PRO A 140 19.87 6.18 -18.23
CA PRO A 140 19.82 5.06 -17.28
C PRO A 140 18.76 5.23 -16.17
N ASN A 141 17.83 6.18 -16.27
CA ASN A 141 16.98 6.64 -15.17
C ASN A 141 15.48 6.38 -15.36
N GLY A 142 15.03 5.82 -16.49
CA GLY A 142 13.59 5.67 -16.79
C GLY A 142 12.83 4.75 -15.82
N LEU A 143 13.48 3.69 -15.34
CA LEU A 143 12.90 2.75 -14.36
C LEU A 143 13.68 2.65 -13.04
N LYS A 144 14.87 3.27 -12.92
CA LYS A 144 15.70 3.15 -11.71
C LYS A 144 15.23 3.98 -10.53
N MET A 145 14.34 4.95 -10.74
CA MET A 145 13.85 5.82 -9.67
C MET A 145 12.49 5.35 -9.11
N GLY A 146 12.42 4.09 -8.67
CA GLY A 146 11.54 3.70 -7.55
C GLY A 146 10.02 3.78 -7.72
N GLY A 147 9.46 3.83 -8.93
CA GLY A 147 8.01 3.77 -9.15
C GLY A 147 7.61 4.11 -10.59
N LEU A 148 6.35 3.83 -10.97
CA LEU A 148 5.80 4.18 -12.30
C LEU A 148 5.80 5.70 -12.54
N LEU A 149 5.62 6.48 -11.46
CA LEU A 149 5.47 7.93 -11.51
C LEU A 149 6.82 8.66 -11.43
N GLN A 150 7.22 9.30 -12.52
CA GLN A 150 8.51 10.00 -12.63
C GLN A 150 8.43 11.40 -12.02
N GLU A 151 7.66 12.30 -12.63
CA GLU A 151 7.48 13.68 -12.18
C GLU A 151 6.05 13.92 -11.68
N ILE A 152 5.92 14.70 -10.61
CA ILE A 152 4.65 15.19 -10.07
C ILE A 152 4.90 16.50 -9.34
N LYS A 153 4.05 17.50 -9.57
CA LYS A 153 4.05 18.80 -8.88
C LYS A 153 2.72 19.00 -8.18
N VAL A 154 2.77 19.50 -6.94
CA VAL A 154 1.58 19.76 -6.12
C VAL A 154 1.66 21.19 -5.62
N GLU A 155 0.63 21.97 -5.90
CA GLU A 155 0.45 23.33 -5.40
C GLU A 155 -0.74 23.36 -4.44
N SER A 156 -0.58 24.02 -3.29
CA SER A 156 -1.62 24.10 -2.26
C SER A 156 -2.07 25.54 -1.97
N GLU A 157 -3.36 25.69 -1.70
CA GLU A 157 -3.99 26.94 -1.32
C GLU A 157 -5.00 26.71 -0.18
N ILE A 158 -4.78 27.36 0.96
CA ILE A 158 -5.64 27.29 2.16
C ILE A 158 -6.33 28.63 2.37
N GLY A 159 -7.65 28.60 2.53
CA GLY A 159 -8.46 29.76 2.88
C GLY A 159 -9.33 30.30 1.74
N GLN A 160 -10.25 31.19 2.08
CA GLN A 160 -11.29 31.69 1.18
C GLN A 160 -10.91 33.08 0.66
N ARG A 161 -10.70 33.21 -0.66
CA ARG A 161 -10.35 34.48 -1.32
C ARG A 161 -11.45 35.54 -1.26
N GLU A 162 -12.66 35.17 -0.90
CA GLU A 162 -13.88 35.97 -1.12
C GLU A 162 -13.95 37.25 -0.26
N ASN A 163 -13.32 37.30 0.92
CA ASN A 163 -13.50 38.40 1.88
C ASN A 163 -12.20 39.11 2.31
N GLY A 164 -11.15 39.11 1.49
CA GLY A 164 -9.87 39.77 1.83
C GLY A 164 -9.14 39.15 3.03
N LYS A 165 -9.53 37.92 3.43
CA LYS A 165 -8.90 37.16 4.51
C LYS A 165 -7.59 36.54 4.03
N GLN A 166 -6.70 36.26 4.98
CA GLN A 166 -5.39 35.68 4.72
C GLN A 166 -5.53 34.29 4.07
N VAL A 167 -4.90 34.13 2.92
CA VAL A 167 -4.79 32.87 2.20
C VAL A 167 -3.33 32.41 2.30
N LEU A 168 -3.14 31.19 2.78
CA LEU A 168 -1.82 30.57 2.82
C LEU A 168 -1.65 29.76 1.54
N LYS A 169 -0.69 30.16 0.71
CA LYS A 169 -0.29 29.42 -0.48
C LYS A 169 0.97 28.63 -0.18
N ASN A 170 1.13 27.53 -0.88
CA ASN A 170 2.33 26.70 -0.85
C ASN A 170 2.66 26.16 0.55
N VAL A 171 1.67 25.56 1.19
CA VAL A 171 1.78 24.97 2.52
C VAL A 171 2.53 23.64 2.41
N GLY A 172 3.85 23.71 2.50
CA GLY A 172 4.74 22.60 2.18
C GLY A 172 4.49 21.29 2.94
N LYS A 173 3.95 21.32 4.17
CA LYS A 173 3.55 20.09 4.87
C LYS A 173 2.40 19.37 4.14
N VAL A 174 1.41 20.12 3.67
CA VAL A 174 0.27 19.59 2.92
C VAL A 174 0.73 19.09 1.56
N GLU A 175 1.58 19.84 0.86
CA GLU A 175 2.10 19.43 -0.45
C GLU A 175 2.92 18.15 -0.38
N LYS A 176 3.82 18.05 0.60
CA LYS A 176 4.61 16.83 0.81
C LYS A 176 3.72 15.64 1.13
N PHE A 177 2.74 15.82 2.02
CA PHE A 177 1.79 14.78 2.36
C PHE A 177 1.01 14.30 1.12
N VAL A 178 0.43 15.22 0.37
CA VAL A 178 -0.36 14.88 -0.83
C VAL A 178 0.52 14.22 -1.90
N LEU A 179 1.73 14.72 -2.12
CA LEU A 179 2.68 14.12 -3.07
C LEU A 179 3.01 12.66 -2.71
N GLU A 180 3.23 12.38 -1.43
CA GLU A 180 3.48 11.03 -0.92
C GLU A 180 2.24 10.14 -1.06
N GLN A 181 1.05 10.66 -0.73
CA GLN A 181 -0.20 9.93 -0.90
C GLN A 181 -0.48 9.59 -2.37
N VAL A 182 -0.28 10.54 -3.28
CA VAL A 182 -0.49 10.29 -4.71
C VAL A 182 0.47 9.22 -5.23
N ARG A 183 1.77 9.31 -4.88
CA ARG A 183 2.75 8.27 -5.25
C ARG A 183 2.31 6.89 -4.76
N ARG A 184 1.90 6.81 -3.50
CA ARG A 184 1.41 5.57 -2.89
C ARG A 184 0.14 5.05 -3.57
N ILE A 185 -0.85 5.90 -3.84
CA ILE A 185 -2.09 5.49 -4.51
C ILE A 185 -1.78 4.94 -5.90
N PHE A 186 -0.86 5.56 -6.65
CA PHE A 186 -0.47 5.03 -7.95
C PHE A 186 0.12 3.62 -7.84
N GLU A 187 0.99 3.38 -6.87
CA GLU A 187 1.57 2.05 -6.66
C GLU A 187 0.53 1.04 -6.17
N ASP A 188 -0.27 1.40 -5.16
CA ASP A 188 -1.23 0.49 -4.53
C ASP A 188 -2.42 0.15 -5.45
N GLU A 189 -2.90 1.09 -6.28
CA GLU A 189 -4.11 0.90 -7.10
C GLU A 189 -3.82 0.52 -8.57
N PHE A 190 -2.72 0.99 -9.14
CA PHE A 190 -2.42 0.77 -10.56
C PHE A 190 -1.42 -0.36 -10.82
N VAL A 191 -0.59 -0.74 -9.85
CA VAL A 191 0.42 -1.80 -10.03
C VAL A 191 -0.18 -3.17 -9.67
N TYR A 192 0.13 -4.19 -10.48
CA TYR A 192 -0.19 -5.58 -10.18
C TYR A 192 0.29 -5.95 -8.76
N PRO A 193 -0.53 -6.60 -7.91
CA PRO A 193 -1.73 -7.39 -8.23
C PRO A 193 -3.04 -6.58 -8.32
N SER A 194 -3.01 -5.26 -8.14
CA SER A 194 -4.18 -4.40 -8.31
C SER A 194 -4.46 -4.18 -9.80
N PHE A 195 -5.75 -4.11 -10.16
CA PHE A 195 -6.19 -3.89 -11.53
C PHE A 195 -7.55 -3.22 -11.58
N TRP A 196 -7.77 -2.42 -12.60
CA TRP A 196 -9.04 -1.76 -12.86
C TRP A 196 -9.87 -2.62 -13.80
N THR A 197 -11.15 -2.78 -13.50
CA THR A 197 -12.08 -3.51 -14.37
C THR A 197 -13.07 -2.55 -14.99
N PHE A 198 -12.96 -2.36 -16.30
CA PHE A 198 -13.93 -1.63 -17.08
C PHE A 198 -15.00 -2.60 -17.57
N LEU A 199 -16.25 -2.27 -17.29
CA LEU A 199 -17.42 -2.94 -17.86
C LEU A 199 -17.66 -2.35 -19.25
N VAL A 200 -17.63 -3.20 -20.27
CA VAL A 200 -17.83 -2.86 -21.67
C VAL A 200 -19.16 -3.42 -22.16
#